data_AF-A0A7L5DQE3-F1
#
_entry.id   AF-A0A7L5DQE3-F1
#
_cell.length_a   1.000
_cell.length_b   1.000
_cell.length_c   1.000
_cell.angle_alpha   90.00
_cell.angle_beta   90.00
_cell.angle_gamma   90.00
#
_symmetry.space_group_name_H-M   'P 1'
#
loop_
_entity.id
_entity.type
_entity.pdbx_description
1 polymer ?
#
loop_
_entity_poly.entity_id
_entity_poly.type
_entity_poly.pdbx_seq_one_letter_code
_entity_poly.pdbx_strand_id
1 'polypeptide(L)'
;MNRINIVSLLPAFLLFLLMTVGFQTASAQQPGMMVRLSEIEIAPADLEQYKAILAEESAASVKLEPGVVAIYPMYQNENPTSIRILEIYANRAAYESHIKSPHFQKYKTTTLPMVKSLKLIDMTALDPATMPLLFRKLNDTK
;
A
#
# COMPACT_ATOMS: atom_id res chain seq x y z
N MET A 1 1.45 53.33 54.69
CA MET A 1 1.25 54.08 53.44
C MET A 1 1.88 53.30 52.30
N ASN A 2 1.10 52.93 51.29
CA ASN A 2 1.53 52.22 50.08
C ASN A 2 2.75 52.87 49.41
N ARG A 3 3.67 52.07 48.82
CA ARG A 3 3.92 52.06 47.36
C ARG A 3 5.00 51.03 46.92
N ILE A 4 4.53 50.09 46.11
CA ILE A 4 5.06 49.57 44.81
C ILE A 4 6.28 48.63 44.82
N ASN A 5 6.04 47.49 44.17
CA ASN A 5 6.89 46.34 43.89
C ASN A 5 8.03 46.66 42.90
N ILE A 6 9.24 46.19 43.22
CA ILE A 6 10.34 46.00 42.26
C ILE A 6 10.77 44.53 42.35
N VAL A 7 9.88 43.63 41.96
CA VAL A 7 10.24 42.27 41.57
C VAL A 7 9.64 42.09 40.18
N SER A 8 10.18 42.84 39.23
CA SER A 8 9.84 42.74 37.83
C SER A 8 11.08 42.29 37.07
N LEU A 9 10.85 41.21 36.31
CA LEU A 9 11.68 40.63 35.25
C LEU A 9 12.80 39.67 35.69
N LEU A 10 12.74 38.49 35.06
CA LEU A 10 13.64 37.34 35.08
C LEU A 10 13.41 36.36 36.24
N PRO A 11 12.78 35.20 36.00
CA PRO A 11 13.22 34.25 34.96
C PRO A 11 12.04 33.65 34.18
N ALA A 12 11.41 34.43 33.29
CA ALA A 12 10.38 33.91 32.39
C ALA A 12 10.92 33.63 30.96
N PHE A 13 12.25 33.52 30.79
CA PHE A 13 12.85 33.31 29.47
C PHE A 13 13.52 31.94 29.28
N LEU A 14 13.63 31.12 30.33
CA LEU A 14 14.24 29.78 30.22
C LEU A 14 13.23 28.63 30.19
N LEU A 15 11.92 28.92 30.18
CA LEU A 15 10.87 27.91 29.96
C LEU A 15 10.16 28.06 28.59
N PHE A 16 10.57 29.04 27.78
CA PHE A 16 10.00 29.24 26.44
C PHE A 16 10.89 28.68 25.31
N LEU A 17 12.13 28.28 25.63
CA LEU A 17 13.07 27.72 24.65
C LEU A 17 12.96 26.19 24.49
N LEU A 18 12.02 25.53 25.19
CA LEU A 18 11.75 24.09 25.06
C LEU A 18 10.46 23.76 24.30
N MET A 19 9.74 24.76 23.76
CA MET A 19 8.53 24.56 22.96
C MET A 19 8.72 24.74 21.44
N THR A 20 9.96 24.77 20.93
CA THR A 20 10.21 24.80 19.48
C THR A 20 10.51 23.43 18.88
N VAL A 21 10.53 22.36 19.67
CA VAL A 21 10.54 20.97 19.17
C VAL A 21 9.08 20.50 18.96
N GLY A 22 8.32 21.28 18.21
CA GLY A 22 6.91 21.04 17.94
C GLY A 22 6.65 20.87 16.46
N PHE A 23 6.45 19.62 16.05
CA PHE A 23 5.98 19.20 14.74
C PHE A 23 6.95 19.49 13.58
N GLN A 24 7.96 18.64 13.43
CA GLN A 24 8.15 18.10 12.09
C GLN A 24 6.81 17.50 11.71
N THR A 25 6.10 18.12 10.78
CA THR A 25 5.10 17.41 10.02
C THR A 25 5.85 16.26 9.36
N ALA A 26 5.84 15.09 10.01
CA ALA A 26 5.92 13.85 9.26
C ALA A 26 4.92 14.05 8.14
N SER A 27 5.41 14.15 6.90
CA SER A 27 4.56 14.20 5.72
C SER A 27 3.70 12.96 5.82
N ALA A 28 2.48 13.10 6.35
CA ALA A 28 1.47 12.08 6.28
C ALA A 28 1.32 11.85 4.78
N GLN A 29 1.74 10.66 4.34
CA GLN A 29 1.73 10.24 2.95
C GLN A 29 0.46 10.78 2.28
N GLN A 30 0.63 11.58 1.23
CA GLN A 30 -0.46 12.25 0.54
C GLN A 30 -1.65 11.29 0.30
N PRO A 31 -2.91 11.77 0.40
CA PRO A 31 -4.11 10.98 0.13
C PRO A 31 -4.18 10.71 -1.38
N GLY A 32 -3.40 9.73 -1.82
CA GLY A 32 -3.27 9.34 -3.21
C GLY A 32 -3.36 7.82 -3.32
N MET A 33 -4.12 7.38 -4.32
CA MET A 33 -4.15 5.99 -4.75
C MET A 33 -2.73 5.50 -5.03
N MET A 34 -2.37 4.35 -4.48
CA MET A 34 -1.08 3.70 -4.73
C MET A 34 -1.28 2.68 -5.85
N VAL A 35 -0.52 2.82 -6.94
CA VAL A 35 -0.53 1.87 -8.07
C VAL A 35 0.83 1.21 -8.16
N ARG A 36 0.85 -0.11 -8.30
CA ARG A 36 2.08 -0.89 -8.42
C ARG A 36 1.92 -2.00 -9.45
N LEU A 37 3.02 -2.28 -10.17
CA LEU A 37 3.18 -3.51 -10.94
C LEU A 37 4.20 -4.40 -10.25
N SER A 38 3.77 -5.57 -9.80
CA SER A 38 4.68 -6.61 -9.35
C SER A 38 5.08 -7.50 -10.52
N GLU A 39 6.37 -7.67 -10.73
CA GLU A 39 6.94 -8.65 -11.66
C GLU A 39 7.55 -9.80 -10.88
N ILE A 40 7.08 -11.02 -11.13
CA ILE A 40 7.49 -12.20 -10.35
C ILE A 40 7.87 -13.31 -11.31
N GLU A 41 9.05 -13.88 -11.11
CA GLU A 41 9.49 -15.09 -11.82
C GLU A 41 9.34 -16.29 -10.88
N ILE A 42 8.65 -17.33 -11.35
CA ILE A 42 8.35 -18.53 -10.56
C ILE A 42 9.16 -19.72 -11.05
N ALA A 43 9.56 -20.61 -10.14
CA ALA A 43 10.16 -21.88 -10.51
C ALA A 43 9.15 -22.72 -11.31
N PRO A 44 9.50 -23.25 -12.50
CA PRO A 44 8.55 -23.99 -13.34
C PRO A 44 7.84 -25.15 -12.64
N ALA A 45 8.54 -25.84 -11.73
CA ALA A 45 8.02 -26.97 -10.97
C ALA A 45 6.89 -26.59 -10.00
N ASP A 46 6.85 -25.33 -9.55
CA ASP A 46 5.89 -24.85 -8.55
C ASP A 46 4.75 -24.03 -9.17
N LEU A 47 4.77 -23.82 -10.49
CA LEU A 47 3.93 -22.84 -11.17
C LEU A 47 2.43 -23.02 -10.88
N GLU A 48 1.91 -24.24 -11.03
CA GLU A 48 0.48 -24.49 -10.86
C GLU A 48 0.03 -24.34 -9.39
N GLN A 49 0.88 -24.75 -8.44
CA GLN A 49 0.63 -24.52 -7.02
C GLN A 49 0.67 -23.03 -6.67
N TYR A 50 1.66 -22.31 -7.20
CA TYR A 50 1.79 -20.87 -7.01
C TYR A 50 0.55 -20.13 -7.53
N LYS A 51 0.09 -20.44 -8.75
CA LYS A 51 -1.12 -19.85 -9.34
C LYS A 51 -2.35 -20.07 -8.47
N ALA A 52 -2.54 -21.28 -7.94
CA ALA A 52 -3.68 -21.59 -7.08
C ALA A 52 -3.66 -20.76 -5.78
N ILE A 53 -2.50 -20.67 -5.13
CA ILE A 53 -2.35 -19.90 -3.88
C ILE A 53 -2.52 -18.40 -4.14
N LEU A 54 -1.94 -17.88 -5.22
CA LEU A 54 -2.07 -16.47 -5.60
C LEU A 54 -3.53 -16.13 -5.94
N ALA A 55 -4.24 -16.99 -6.68
CA ALA A 55 -5.66 -16.78 -6.98
C ALA A 55 -6.53 -16.75 -5.71
N GLU A 56 -6.26 -17.64 -4.73
CA GLU A 56 -6.95 -17.63 -3.43
C GLU A 56 -6.73 -16.30 -2.68
N GLU A 57 -5.47 -15.89 -2.57
CA GLU A 57 -5.08 -14.64 -1.90
C GLU A 57 -5.73 -13.43 -2.57
N SER A 58 -5.58 -13.30 -3.90
CA SER A 58 -6.04 -12.12 -4.62
C SER A 58 -7.56 -11.99 -4.58
N ALA A 59 -8.29 -13.11 -4.65
CA ALA A 59 -9.74 -13.13 -4.48
C ALA A 59 -10.16 -12.72 -3.06
N ALA A 60 -9.46 -13.19 -2.03
CA ALA A 60 -9.73 -12.80 -0.64
C ALA A 60 -9.47 -11.31 -0.42
N SER A 61 -8.34 -10.79 -0.90
CA SER A 61 -7.95 -9.39 -0.77
C SER A 61 -9.00 -8.45 -1.35
N VAL A 62 -9.42 -8.66 -2.60
CA VAL A 62 -10.45 -7.81 -3.24
C VAL A 62 -11.81 -7.94 -2.55
N LYS A 63 -12.17 -9.13 -2.05
CA LYS A 63 -13.47 -9.36 -1.41
C LYS A 63 -13.56 -8.79 0.01
N LEU A 64 -12.48 -8.88 0.78
CA LEU A 64 -12.47 -8.66 2.22
C LEU A 64 -11.91 -7.29 2.62
N GLU A 65 -11.10 -6.67 1.77
CA GLU A 65 -10.37 -5.45 2.12
C GLU A 65 -10.88 -4.23 1.33
N PRO A 66 -11.69 -3.34 1.92
CA PRO A 66 -12.26 -2.20 1.19
C PRO A 66 -11.24 -1.23 0.58
N GLY A 67 -10.02 -1.18 1.13
CA GLY A 67 -8.93 -0.35 0.64
C GLY A 67 -8.12 -0.98 -0.49
N VAL A 68 -8.35 -2.26 -0.81
CA VAL A 68 -7.74 -2.96 -1.94
C VAL A 68 -8.66 -2.81 -3.15
N VAL A 69 -8.33 -1.87 -4.03
CA VAL A 69 -9.13 -1.58 -5.24
C VAL A 69 -8.91 -2.66 -6.30
N ALA A 70 -7.67 -3.12 -6.46
CA ALA A 70 -7.34 -4.21 -7.35
C ALA A 70 -6.12 -5.00 -6.84
N ILE A 71 -6.23 -6.32 -6.91
CA ILE A 71 -5.09 -7.23 -7.02
C ILE A 71 -5.43 -8.17 -8.17
N TYR A 72 -4.83 -7.90 -9.33
CA TYR A 72 -5.15 -8.60 -10.56
C TYR A 72 -3.92 -9.33 -11.09
N PRO A 73 -3.70 -10.59 -10.64
CA PRO A 73 -2.59 -11.40 -11.10
C PRO A 73 -2.87 -11.94 -12.51
N MET A 74 -1.83 -11.93 -13.34
CA MET A 74 -1.80 -12.39 -14.73
C MET A 74 -0.46 -13.10 -14.96
N TYR A 75 -0.34 -13.86 -16.04
CA TYR A 75 0.93 -14.42 -16.50
C TYR A 75 1.13 -14.09 -17.99
N GLN A 76 2.39 -14.04 -18.43
CA GLN A 76 2.70 -13.82 -19.84
C GLN A 76 2.36 -15.07 -20.65
N ASN A 77 1.68 -14.92 -21.78
CA ASN A 77 1.29 -16.06 -22.62
C ASN A 77 2.51 -16.79 -23.20
N GLU A 78 3.54 -16.04 -23.55
CA GLU A 78 4.79 -16.55 -24.13
C GLU A 78 5.72 -17.14 -23.06
N ASN A 79 5.57 -16.72 -21.80
CA ASN A 79 6.35 -17.22 -20.67
C ASN A 79 5.49 -17.35 -19.40
N PRO A 80 4.79 -18.50 -19.20
CA PRO A 80 3.85 -18.66 -18.10
C PRO A 80 4.44 -18.58 -16.69
N THR A 81 5.77 -18.72 -16.52
CA THR A 81 6.43 -18.54 -15.21
C THR A 81 6.62 -17.07 -14.82
N SER A 82 6.42 -16.17 -15.78
CA SER A 82 6.51 -14.73 -15.60
C SER A 82 5.12 -14.18 -15.24
N ILE A 83 4.92 -13.96 -13.94
CA ILE A 83 3.69 -13.42 -13.36
C ILE A 83 3.77 -11.88 -13.33
N ARG A 84 2.63 -11.23 -13.58
CA ARG A 84 2.43 -9.78 -13.41
C ARG A 84 1.21 -9.54 -12.55
N ILE A 85 1.33 -8.68 -11.54
CA ILE A 85 0.19 -8.29 -10.70
C ILE A 85 0.01 -6.79 -10.81
N LEU A 86 -1.15 -6.36 -11.30
CA LEU A 86 -1.60 -4.98 -11.15
C LEU A 86 -2.21 -4.84 -9.76
N GLU A 87 -1.61 -3.97 -8.95
CA GLU A 87 -2.02 -3.69 -7.58
C GLU A 87 -2.45 -2.23 -7.48
N ILE A 88 -3.66 -2.00 -6.97
CA ILE A 88 -4.21 -0.67 -6.75
C ILE A 88 -4.79 -0.62 -5.36
N TYR A 89 -4.30 0.31 -4.55
CA TYR A 89 -4.76 0.55 -3.19
C TYR A 89 -5.31 1.96 -3.08
N ALA A 90 -6.36 2.14 -2.28
CA ALA A 90 -6.97 3.44 -2.03
C ALA A 90 -5.95 4.46 -1.48
N ASN A 91 -4.97 3.97 -0.72
CA ASN A 91 -3.85 4.73 -0.19
C ASN A 91 -2.77 3.79 0.37
N ARG A 92 -1.68 4.36 0.89
CA ARG A 92 -0.59 3.62 1.52
C ARG A 92 -1.02 2.80 2.74
N ALA A 93 -1.93 3.32 3.58
CA ALA A 93 -2.40 2.60 4.77
C ALA A 93 -3.17 1.33 4.40
N ALA A 94 -3.92 1.34 3.30
CA ALA A 94 -4.58 0.14 2.77
C ALA A 94 -3.54 -0.92 2.35
N TYR A 95 -2.47 -0.54 1.66
CA TYR A 95 -1.36 -1.45 1.35
C TYR A 95 -0.71 -2.03 2.61
N GLU A 96 -0.47 -1.21 3.63
CA GLU A 96 0.15 -1.65 4.88
C GLU A 96 -0.75 -2.58 5.71
N SER A 97 -2.06 -2.37 5.66
CA SER A 97 -3.05 -3.29 6.21
C SER A 97 -3.03 -4.61 5.45
N HIS A 98 -3.04 -4.53 4.11
CA HIS A 98 -3.06 -5.69 3.23
C HIS A 98 -1.88 -6.64 3.46
N ILE A 99 -0.65 -6.12 3.56
CA ILE A 99 0.52 -6.99 3.80
C ILE A 99 0.53 -7.62 5.20
N LYS A 100 -0.34 -7.18 6.13
CA LYS A 100 -0.49 -7.76 7.47
C LYS A 100 -1.67 -8.73 7.56
N SER A 101 -2.48 -8.84 6.50
CA SER A 101 -3.67 -9.69 6.50
C SER A 101 -3.32 -11.19 6.59
N PRO A 102 -4.21 -12.03 7.18
CA PRO A 102 -3.96 -13.46 7.27
C PRO A 102 -3.77 -14.14 5.91
N HIS A 103 -4.57 -13.78 4.90
CA HIS A 103 -4.47 -14.35 3.55
C HIS A 103 -3.17 -13.95 2.84
N PHE A 104 -2.73 -12.69 2.97
CA PHE A 104 -1.42 -12.28 2.44
C PHE A 104 -0.28 -13.01 3.14
N GLN A 105 -0.32 -13.14 4.46
CA GLN A 105 0.72 -13.84 5.22
C GLN A 105 0.80 -15.32 4.84
N LYS A 106 -0.35 -16.00 4.63
CA LYS A 106 -0.42 -17.36 4.09
C LYS A 106 0.23 -17.45 2.72
N TYR A 107 -0.15 -16.57 1.79
CA TYR A 107 0.44 -16.50 0.45
C TYR A 107 1.96 -16.29 0.53
N LYS A 108 2.41 -15.28 1.27
CA LYS A 108 3.81 -14.88 1.30
C LYS A 108 4.71 -15.98 1.87
N THR A 109 4.30 -16.60 2.97
CA THR A 109 5.08 -17.66 3.62
C THR A 109 5.09 -18.95 2.81
N THR A 110 3.96 -19.34 2.22
CA THR A 110 3.84 -20.58 1.43
C THR A 110 4.59 -20.48 0.10
N THR A 111 4.54 -19.32 -0.55
CA THR A 111 5.10 -19.15 -1.90
C THR A 111 6.55 -18.65 -1.92
N LEU A 112 7.11 -18.22 -0.78
CA LEU A 112 8.49 -17.76 -0.68
C LEU A 112 9.52 -18.68 -1.36
N PRO A 113 9.51 -20.03 -1.17
CA PRO A 113 10.48 -20.91 -1.81
C PRO A 113 10.28 -21.07 -3.33
N MET A 114 9.11 -20.69 -3.86
CA MET A 114 8.74 -20.85 -5.28
C MET A 114 9.21 -19.68 -6.16
N VAL A 115 9.52 -18.54 -5.54
CA VAL A 115 9.84 -17.28 -6.22
C VAL A 115 11.33 -17.20 -6.53
N LYS A 116 11.67 -17.07 -7.82
CA LYS A 116 13.05 -16.85 -8.30
C LYS A 116 13.45 -15.38 -8.24
N SER A 117 12.53 -14.48 -8.58
CA SER A 117 12.75 -13.03 -8.48
C SER A 117 11.44 -12.28 -8.26
N LEU A 118 11.54 -11.12 -7.63
CA LEU A 118 10.43 -10.20 -7.38
C LEU A 118 10.92 -8.77 -7.63
N LYS A 119 10.22 -8.04 -8.48
CA LYS A 119 10.39 -6.60 -8.68
C LYS A 119 9.09 -5.88 -8.39
N LEU A 120 9.17 -4.86 -7.55
CA LEU A 120 8.05 -4.00 -7.20
C LEU A 120 8.25 -2.66 -7.90
N ILE A 121 7.37 -2.31 -8.83
CA ILE A 121 7.47 -1.09 -9.62
C ILE A 121 6.32 -0.17 -9.26
N ASP A 122 6.61 0.89 -8.51
CA ASP A 122 5.62 1.92 -8.21
C ASP A 122 5.27 2.69 -9.50
N MET A 123 3.98 2.90 -9.72
CA MET A 123 3.44 3.47 -10.96
C MET A 123 2.68 4.77 -10.65
N THR A 124 2.78 5.72 -11.58
CA THR A 124 1.95 6.93 -11.57
C THR A 124 0.89 6.81 -12.67
N ALA A 125 -0.39 6.90 -12.30
CA ALA A 125 -1.47 6.93 -13.28
C ALA A 125 -1.45 8.25 -14.07
N LEU A 126 -1.53 8.17 -15.40
CA LEU A 126 -1.59 9.37 -16.26
C LEU A 126 -2.95 10.07 -16.19
N ASP A 127 -4.02 9.29 -16.00
CA ASP A 127 -5.40 9.79 -15.91
C ASP A 127 -6.15 9.07 -14.78
N PRO A 128 -5.91 9.45 -13.51
CA PRO A 128 -6.61 8.85 -12.38
C PRO A 128 -8.12 9.19 -12.36
N ALA A 129 -8.56 10.24 -13.08
CA ALA A 129 -9.95 10.68 -13.08
C ALA A 129 -10.89 9.67 -13.77
N THR A 130 -10.38 8.84 -14.68
CA THR A 130 -11.17 7.81 -15.38
C THR A 130 -11.25 6.47 -14.64
N MET A 131 -10.54 6.30 -13.51
CA MET A 131 -10.56 5.07 -12.72
C MET A 131 -11.98 4.55 -12.39
N PRO A 132 -12.95 5.38 -11.96
CA PRO A 132 -14.31 4.89 -11.67
C PRO A 132 -15.06 4.32 -12.88
N LEU A 133 -14.57 4.54 -14.11
CA LEU A 133 -15.22 4.11 -15.34
C LEU A 133 -14.72 2.75 -15.86
N LEU A 134 -13.57 2.25 -15.38
CA LEU A 134 -12.87 1.09 -15.97
C LEU A 134 -13.73 -0.19 -16.05
N PHE A 135 -14.66 -0.39 -15.10
CA PHE A 135 -15.47 -1.61 -15.03
C PHE A 135 -16.95 -1.40 -15.35
N ARG A 136 -17.36 -0.17 -15.69
CA ARG A 136 -18.77 0.15 -15.96
C ARG A 136 -19.35 -0.76 -17.05
N LYS A 137 -18.59 -0.96 -18.12
CA LYS A 137 -18.98 -1.78 -19.27
C LYS A 137 -19.05 -3.29 -19.00
N LEU A 138 -18.42 -3.80 -17.93
CA LEU A 138 -18.48 -5.22 -17.58
C LEU A 138 -19.79 -5.58 -16.87
N ASN A 139 -20.45 -4.58 -16.27
CA ASN A 139 -21.72 -4.76 -15.57
C ASN A 139 -22.94 -4.47 -16.46
N ASP A 140 -22.74 -3.83 -17.62
CA ASP A 140 -23.80 -3.41 -18.56
C ASP A 140 -24.30 -4.58 -19.45
N THR A 141 -23.70 -5.77 -19.37
CA THR A 141 -24.05 -6.96 -20.17
C THR A 141 -25.08 -7.89 -19.50
N LYS A 142 -25.85 -7.39 -18.52
CA LYS A 142 -27.00 -8.11 -17.95
C LYS A 142 -28.31 -7.68 -18.56
#